data_AF-A0A4U3L8E2-F1
#
_entry.id   AF-A0A4U3L8E2-F1
#
_cell.length_a   1.000
_cell.length_b   1.000
_cell.length_c   1.000
_cell.angle_alpha   90.00
_cell.angle_beta   90.00
_cell.angle_gamma   90.00
#
_symmetry.space_group_name_H-M   'P 1'
#
loop_
_entity.id
_entity.type
_entity.pdbx_description
1 polymer ?
#
loop_
_entity_poly.entity_id
_entity_poly.type
_entity_poly.pdbx_seq_one_letter_code
_entity_poly.pdbx_strand_id
1 'polypeptide(L)'
;IARAQGLVTNFGKFADPLADKMLVMTAFIVLVGQGKVPAWIVAIIVCRELAVTGLRLLLVEHGEVMAAAWPGKVKTATQMVAIILLFINNIPFSALHLPLDQIMLYACLIFTIYSGVDYFAKNKDVFKGSM
;
A
#
# COMPACT_ATOMS: atom_id res chain seq x y z
N ILE A 1 13.66 -9.10 -18.42
CA ILE A 1 13.55 -10.43 -19.07
C ILE A 1 12.23 -10.53 -19.86
N ALA A 2 11.05 -10.37 -19.26
CA ALA A 2 9.76 -10.46 -19.99
C ALA A 2 9.56 -9.43 -21.14
N ARG A 3 9.95 -8.16 -20.96
CA ARG A 3 9.90 -7.14 -22.04
C ARG A 3 10.87 -7.41 -23.21
N ALA A 4 11.95 -8.14 -22.95
CA ALA A 4 12.94 -8.51 -23.97
C ALA A 4 12.54 -9.80 -24.72
N GLN A 5 11.56 -10.56 -24.21
CA GLN A 5 11.11 -11.85 -24.75
C GLN A 5 9.68 -11.81 -25.32
N GLY A 6 9.03 -10.64 -25.39
CA GLY A 6 7.68 -10.51 -25.96
C GLY A 6 6.55 -11.19 -25.17
N LEU A 7 6.86 -11.82 -24.03
CA LEU A 7 5.93 -12.57 -23.17
C LEU A 7 5.14 -11.66 -22.22
N VAL A 8 4.65 -10.54 -22.72
CA VAL A 8 3.78 -9.67 -21.95
C VAL A 8 2.35 -10.22 -22.02
N THR A 9 2.03 -11.17 -21.15
CA THR A 9 0.67 -11.70 -21.04
C THR A 9 -0.20 -10.77 -20.19
N ASN A 10 -1.52 -10.76 -20.44
CA ASN A 10 -2.46 -9.99 -19.62
C ASN A 10 -2.45 -10.47 -18.15
N PHE A 11 -2.16 -11.76 -17.93
CA PHE A 11 -1.97 -12.33 -16.60
C PHE A 11 -0.73 -11.76 -15.89
N GLY A 12 0.42 -11.67 -16.57
CA GLY A 12 1.64 -11.11 -15.99
C GLY A 12 1.49 -9.64 -15.58
N LYS A 13 0.78 -8.85 -16.39
CA LYS A 13 0.44 -7.44 -16.07
C LYS A 13 -0.39 -7.29 -14.79
N PHE A 14 -1.18 -8.29 -14.42
CA PHE A 14 -1.98 -8.32 -13.20
C PHE A 14 -1.22 -8.93 -12.01
N ALA A 15 -0.45 -9.99 -12.27
CA ALA A 15 0.31 -10.71 -11.26
C ALA A 15 1.43 -9.86 -10.64
N ASP A 16 2.12 -9.04 -11.43
CA ASP A 16 3.22 -8.18 -10.96
C ASP A 16 2.75 -7.19 -9.86
N PRO A 17 1.71 -6.36 -10.06
CA PRO A 17 1.19 -5.47 -9.02
C PRO A 17 0.59 -6.19 -7.80
N LEU A 18 0.11 -7.43 -7.98
CA LEU A 18 -0.40 -8.24 -6.88
C LEU A 18 0.74 -8.74 -6.01
N ALA A 19 1.81 -9.27 -6.63
CA ALA A 19 3.00 -9.75 -5.95
C ALA A 19 3.67 -8.62 -5.15
N ASP A 20 3.80 -7.43 -5.73
CA ASP A 20 4.33 -6.24 -5.03
C ASP A 20 3.57 -5.94 -3.73
N LYS A 21 2.24 -6.01 -3.77
CA LYS A 21 1.40 -5.79 -2.58
C LYS A 21 1.55 -6.91 -1.57
N MET A 22 1.59 -8.15 -2.03
CA MET A 22 1.76 -9.31 -1.16
C MET A 22 3.09 -9.26 -0.40
N LEU A 23 4.17 -8.84 -1.06
CA LEU A 23 5.48 -8.66 -0.42
C LEU A 23 5.40 -7.69 0.76
N VAL A 24 4.79 -6.53 0.54
CA VAL A 24 4.66 -5.49 1.55
C VAL A 24 3.72 -5.90 2.70
N MET A 25 2.60 -6.57 2.39
CA MET A 25 1.68 -7.08 3.41
C MET A 25 2.34 -8.16 4.27
N THR A 26 3.09 -9.08 3.65
CA THR A 26 3.81 -10.14 4.36
C THR A 26 4.87 -9.57 5.28
N ALA A 27 5.62 -8.56 4.84
CA ALA A 27 6.60 -7.87 5.67
C ALA A 27 5.97 -7.30 6.96
N PHE A 28 4.80 -6.66 6.86
CA PHE A 28 4.09 -6.16 8.04
C PHE A 28 3.55 -7.27 8.94
N ILE A 29 3.02 -8.36 8.38
CA ILE A 29 2.56 -9.51 9.15
C ILE A 29 3.70 -10.11 9.99
N VAL A 30 4.90 -10.25 9.40
CA VAL A 30 6.10 -10.71 10.12
C VAL A 30 6.47 -9.75 11.26
N LEU A 31 6.41 -8.44 11.01
CA LEU A 31 6.72 -7.42 12.03
C LEU A 31 5.71 -7.42 13.20
N VAL A 32 4.45 -7.75 12.94
CA VAL A 32 3.44 -7.99 14.00
C VAL A 32 3.82 -9.23 14.81
N GLY A 33 4.22 -10.32 14.15
CA GLY A 33 4.69 -11.53 14.83
C GLY A 33 5.92 -11.30 15.71
N GLN A 34 6.74 -10.31 15.39
CA GLN A 34 7.88 -9.86 16.20
C GLN A 34 7.50 -8.87 17.32
N GLY A 35 6.23 -8.49 17.45
CA GLY A 35 5.75 -7.53 18.44
C GLY A 35 6.16 -6.07 18.17
N LYS A 36 6.70 -5.77 16.98
CA LYS A 36 7.19 -4.43 16.62
C LYS A 36 6.12 -3.49 16.11
N VAL A 37 5.01 -4.06 15.62
CA VAL A 37 3.89 -3.31 15.05
C VAL A 37 2.59 -3.83 15.65
N PRO A 38 1.69 -2.95 16.13
CA PRO A 38 0.36 -3.37 16.54
C PRO A 38 -0.44 -3.98 15.38
N ALA A 39 -1.05 -5.14 15.61
CA ALA A 39 -1.82 -5.86 14.59
C ALA A 39 -2.93 -5.02 13.94
N TRP A 40 -3.57 -4.13 14.72
CA TRP A 40 -4.64 -3.27 14.22
C TRP A 40 -4.17 -2.26 13.15
N ILE A 41 -2.92 -1.79 13.23
CA ILE A 41 -2.34 -0.89 12.21
C ILE A 41 -2.18 -1.65 10.89
N VAL A 42 -1.64 -2.86 10.97
CA VAL A 42 -1.44 -3.71 9.78
C VAL A 42 -2.77 -4.10 9.16
N ALA A 43 -3.79 -4.42 9.96
CA ALA A 43 -5.13 -4.72 9.48
C ALA A 43 -5.70 -3.55 8.64
N ILE A 44 -5.58 -2.31 9.13
CA ILE A 44 -6.02 -1.13 8.37
C ILE A 44 -5.25 -0.99 7.04
N ILE A 45 -3.93 -1.17 7.07
CA ILE A 45 -3.09 -1.08 5.86
C ILE A 45 -3.50 -2.13 4.82
N VAL A 46 -3.67 -3.38 5.25
CA VAL A 46 -4.07 -4.50 4.38
C VAL A 46 -5.46 -4.28 3.81
N CYS A 47 -6.47 -4.03 4.67
CA CYS A 47 -7.85 -3.82 4.24
C CYS A 47 -7.94 -2.69 3.22
N ARG A 48 -7.28 -1.55 3.48
CA ARG A 48 -7.26 -0.43 2.56
C ARG A 48 -6.59 -0.78 1.24
N GLU A 49 -5.44 -1.47 1.28
CA GLU A 49 -4.71 -1.80 0.05
C GLU A 49 -5.52 -2.73 -0.86
N LEU A 50 -6.22 -3.71 -0.29
CA LEU A 50 -7.16 -4.56 -1.02
C LEU A 50 -8.36 -3.76 -1.55
N ALA A 51 -8.96 -2.90 -0.73
CA ALA A 51 -10.13 -2.10 -1.11
C ALA A 51 -9.84 -1.14 -2.28
N VAL A 52 -8.71 -0.41 -2.22
CA VAL A 52 -8.28 0.49 -3.30
C VAL A 52 -7.92 -0.28 -4.57
N THR A 53 -7.37 -1.49 -4.42
CA THR A 53 -7.08 -2.38 -5.57
C THR A 53 -8.37 -2.85 -6.23
N GLY A 54 -9.34 -3.32 -5.45
CA GLY A 54 -10.64 -3.75 -5.94
C GLY A 54 -11.39 -2.62 -6.64
N LEU A 55 -11.43 -1.43 -6.02
CA LEU A 55 -12.04 -0.24 -6.63
C LEU A 55 -11.41 0.11 -7.97
N ARG A 56 -10.08 0.03 -8.08
CA ARG A 56 -9.38 0.28 -9.34
C ARG A 56 -9.73 -0.74 -10.42
N LEU A 57 -9.91 -2.02 -10.06
CA LEU A 57 -10.33 -3.05 -11.00
C LEU A 57 -11.74 -2.76 -11.54
N LEU A 58 -12.69 -2.42 -10.65
CA LEU A 58 -14.06 -2.06 -11.04
C LEU A 58 -14.09 -0.85 -11.98
N LEU A 59 -13.32 0.20 -11.69
CA LEU A 59 -13.22 1.40 -12.54
C LEU A 59 -12.71 1.09 -13.95
N VAL A 60 -11.71 0.20 -14.06
CA VAL A 60 -11.18 -0.23 -15.36
C VAL A 60 -12.23 -1.02 -16.14
N GLU A 61 -13.04 -1.85 -15.48
CA GLU A 61 -14.16 -2.57 -16.12
C GLU A 61 -15.25 -1.61 -16.62
N HIS A 62 -15.50 -0.51 -15.92
CA HIS A 62 -16.44 0.54 -16.33
C HIS A 62 -15.87 1.55 -17.35
N GLY A 63 -14.62 1.37 -17.81
CA GLY A 63 -13.99 2.23 -18.81
C GLY A 63 -13.43 3.55 -18.27
N GLU A 64 -13.47 3.77 -16.96
CA GLU A 64 -12.89 4.95 -16.31
C GLU A 64 -11.43 4.71 -15.92
N VAL A 65 -10.52 5.33 -16.67
CA VAL A 65 -9.08 5.25 -16.36
C VAL A 65 -8.73 6.31 -15.32
N MET A 66 -8.72 5.89 -14.06
CA MET A 66 -8.20 6.75 -12.99
C MET A 66 -6.69 6.94 -13.09
N ALA A 67 -6.27 8.19 -13.27
CA ALA A 67 -4.87 8.57 -13.14
C ALA A 67 -4.39 8.38 -11.68
N ALA A 68 -3.18 7.83 -11.52
CA ALA A 68 -2.59 7.60 -10.21
C ALA A 68 -2.42 8.91 -9.43
N ALA A 69 -3.22 9.10 -8.38
CA ALA A 69 -3.15 10.29 -7.54
C ALA A 69 -1.79 10.38 -6.78
N TRP A 70 -1.20 11.58 -6.76
CA TRP A 70 0.03 11.93 -6.03
C TRP A 70 0.14 11.42 -4.57
N PRO A 71 -0.95 11.39 -3.77
CA PRO A 71 -0.91 10.85 -2.40
C PRO A 71 -0.44 9.38 -2.33
N GLY A 72 -0.66 8.61 -3.41
CA GLY A 72 -0.23 7.21 -3.48
C GLY A 72 1.29 7.03 -3.49
N LYS A 73 2.03 7.97 -4.08
CA LYS A 73 3.51 7.90 -4.14
C LYS A 73 4.16 8.18 -2.77
N VAL A 74 3.61 9.14 -2.04
CA VAL A 74 4.11 9.49 -0.69
C VAL A 74 3.84 8.36 0.29
N LYS A 75 2.65 7.72 0.18
CA LYS A 75 2.34 6.52 0.96
C LYS A 75 3.38 5.42 0.72
N THR A 76 3.64 5.05 -0.53
CA THR A 76 4.54 3.91 -0.81
C THR A 76 5.97 4.18 -0.35
N ALA A 77 6.46 5.42 -0.50
CA ALA A 77 7.76 5.81 0.04
C ALA A 77 7.82 5.70 1.57
N THR A 78 6.85 6.28 2.28
CA THR A 78 6.79 6.22 3.76
C THR A 78 6.64 4.78 4.27
N GLN A 79 5.86 3.96 3.57
CA GLN A 79 5.65 2.56 3.90
C GLN A 79 6.91 1.71 3.77
N MET A 80 7.66 1.86 2.66
CA MET A 80 8.91 1.14 2.47
C MET A 80 9.96 1.57 3.50
N VAL A 81 10.08 2.87 3.77
CA VAL A 81 11.00 3.39 4.81
C VAL A 81 10.63 2.85 6.19
N ALA A 82 9.34 2.85 6.56
CA ALA A 82 8.88 2.30 7.83
C ALA A 82 9.26 0.83 7.99
N ILE A 83 9.01 0.00 6.97
CA ILE A 83 9.35 -1.43 7.01
C ILE A 83 10.85 -1.63 7.21
N ILE A 84 11.69 -0.93 6.46
CA ILE A 84 13.15 -1.04 6.58
C ILE A 84 13.59 -0.67 8.00
N LEU A 85 13.13 0.47 8.52
CA LEU A 85 13.49 0.94 9.86
C LEU A 85 13.03 -0.03 10.96
N LEU A 86 11.83 -0.57 10.86
CA LEU A 86 11.30 -1.57 11.81
C LEU A 86 12.07 -2.89 11.76
N PHE A 87 12.49 -3.34 10.57
CA PHE A 87 13.31 -4.54 10.42
C PHE A 87 14.68 -4.38 11.06
N ILE A 88 15.34 -3.24 10.84
CA ILE A 88 16.67 -2.95 11.42
C ILE A 88 16.60 -2.42 12.85
N ASN A 89 15.45 -2.50 13.54
CA ASN A 89 15.28 -1.99 14.90
C ASN A 89 15.73 -0.53 15.07
N ASN A 90 15.52 0.29 14.04
CA ASN A 90 15.88 1.70 14.05
C ASN A 90 17.38 1.98 14.34
N ILE A 91 18.30 1.02 14.08
CA ILE A 91 19.75 1.11 14.37
C ILE A 91 20.38 2.49 14.06
N PRO A 92 20.21 3.09 12.86
CA PRO A 92 20.88 4.35 12.53
C PRO A 92 20.38 5.56 13.34
N PHE A 93 19.14 5.54 13.82
CA PHE A 93 18.53 6.64 14.58
C PHE A 93 18.40 6.33 16.08
N SER A 94 18.61 5.07 16.47
CA SER A 94 18.66 4.62 17.86
C SER A 94 19.77 5.32 18.64
N ALA A 95 20.94 5.54 18.01
CA ALA A 95 22.04 6.31 18.60
C ALA A 95 21.66 7.78 18.94
N LEU A 96 20.66 8.33 18.25
CA LEU A 96 20.12 9.67 18.46
C LEU A 96 18.85 9.67 19.35
N HIS A 97 18.43 8.51 19.88
CA HIS A 97 17.18 8.32 20.65
C HIS A 97 15.91 8.78 19.89
N LEU A 98 15.94 8.82 18.56
CA LEU A 98 14.81 9.25 17.74
C LEU A 98 13.98 8.02 17.31
N PRO A 99 12.69 7.90 17.70
CA PRO A 99 11.84 6.76 17.34
C PRO A 99 11.29 6.88 15.90
N LEU A 100 12.21 6.97 14.92
CA LEU A 100 11.87 7.24 13.52
C LEU A 100 11.05 6.11 12.89
N ASP A 101 11.30 4.87 13.28
CA ASP A 101 10.53 3.69 12.89
C ASP A 101 9.03 3.84 13.22
N GLN A 102 8.71 4.23 14.46
CA GLN A 102 7.33 4.46 14.88
C GLN A 102 6.71 5.69 14.20
N ILE A 103 7.47 6.79 14.09
CA ILE A 103 6.99 8.01 13.41
C ILE A 103 6.62 7.68 11.96
N MET A 104 7.47 6.93 11.25
CA MET A 104 7.20 6.52 9.87
C MET A 104 6.04 5.54 9.77
N LEU A 105 5.87 4.63 10.73
CA LEU A 105 4.72 3.73 10.79
C LEU A 105 3.40 4.51 10.92
N TYR A 106 3.32 5.46 11.85
CA TYR A 106 2.12 6.28 12.03
C TYR A 106 1.88 7.24 10.86
N ALA A 107 2.95 7.81 10.27
CA ALA A 107 2.83 8.59 9.05
C ALA A 107 2.26 7.73 7.89
N CYS A 108 2.78 6.50 7.71
CA CYS A 108 2.27 5.54 6.74
C CYS A 108 0.79 5.22 6.98
N LEU A 109 0.36 5.02 8.23
CA LEU A 109 -1.03 4.80 8.60
C LEU A 109 -1.91 6.00 8.21
N ILE A 110 -1.49 7.22 8.55
CA ILE A 110 -2.22 8.45 8.21
C ILE A 110 -2.37 8.60 6.70
N PHE A 111 -1.29 8.45 5.94
CA PHE A 111 -1.34 8.52 4.47
C PHE A 111 -2.17 7.39 3.87
N THR A 112 -2.15 6.21 4.48
CA THR A 112 -2.98 5.07 4.07
C THR A 112 -4.46 5.40 4.20
N ILE A 113 -4.88 5.91 5.36
CA ILE A 113 -6.27 6.31 5.62
C ILE A 113 -6.66 7.47 4.71
N TYR A 114 -5.86 8.53 4.67
CA TYR A 114 -6.12 9.71 3.84
C TYR A 114 -6.33 9.35 2.38
N SER A 115 -5.41 8.57 1.79
CA SER A 115 -5.56 8.18 0.39
C SER A 115 -6.64 7.12 0.19
N GLY A 116 -7.02 6.34 1.21
CA GLY A 116 -8.22 5.50 1.15
C GLY A 116 -9.48 6.36 1.03
N VAL A 117 -9.65 7.33 1.93
CA VAL A 117 -10.78 8.26 1.91
C VAL A 117 -10.83 9.05 0.61
N ASP A 118 -9.70 9.62 0.16
CA ASP A 118 -9.62 10.37 -1.10
C ASP A 118 -10.05 9.53 -2.31
N TYR A 119 -9.62 8.27 -2.37
CA TYR A 119 -10.03 7.35 -3.45
C TYR A 119 -11.52 7.05 -3.40
N PHE A 120 -12.05 6.66 -2.24
CA PHE A 120 -13.47 6.33 -2.14
C PHE A 120 -14.35 7.56 -2.34
N ALA A 121 -13.93 8.75 -1.88
CA ALA A 121 -14.67 9.99 -2.02
C ALA A 121 -14.76 10.47 -3.48
N LYS A 122 -13.66 10.39 -4.23
CA LYS A 122 -13.62 10.79 -5.65
C LYS A 122 -14.39 9.85 -6.57
N ASN A 123 -14.56 8.59 -6.17
CA ASN A 123 -15.19 7.55 -6.99
C ASN A 123 -16.53 7.09 -6.41
N LYS A 124 -17.20 7.91 -5.58
CA LYS A 124 -18.54 7.61 -5.06
C LYS A 124 -19.56 7.40 -6.18
N ASP A 125 -19.33 8.02 -7.34
CA ASP A 125 -20.27 7.97 -8.46
C ASP A 125 -20.27 6.61 -9.18
N VAL A 126 -19.19 5.83 -9.09
CA VAL A 126 -19.13 4.43 -9.55
C VAL A 126 -20.18 3.57 -8.84
N PHE A 127 -20.39 3.82 -7.54
CA PHE A 127 -21.37 3.09 -6.74
C PHE A 127 -22.80 3.62 -6.92
N LYS A 128 -23.00 4.76 -7.58
CA LYS A 128 -24.34 5.31 -7.86
C LYS A 128 -24.90 4.86 -9.21
N GLY A 129 -24.06 4.43 -10.15
CA GLY A 129 -24.48 3.99 -11.49
C GLY A 129 -24.95 2.53 -11.60
N SER A 130 -25.10 1.82 -10.49
CA SER A 130 -25.52 0.40 -10.43
C SER A 130 -26.90 0.19 -9.78
N MET A 131 -27.75 1.22 -9.77
CA MET A 131 -29.15 1.13 -9.33
C MET A 131 -30.10 1.65 -10.40
#